data_AF-A0A0S7ZJF3-F1
#
_entry.id   AF-A0A0S7ZJF3-F1
#
_cell.length_a   1.000
_cell.length_b   1.000
_cell.length_c   1.000
_cell.angle_alpha   90.00
_cell.angle_beta   90.00
_cell.angle_gamma   90.00
#
_symmetry.space_group_name_H-M   'P 1'
#
loop_
_entity.id
_entity.type
_entity.pdbx_description
1 polymer ?
#
loop_
_entity_poly.entity_id
_entity_poly.type
_entity_poly.pdbx_seq_one_letter_code
_entity_poly.pdbx_strand_id
1 'polypeptide(L)'
;MAEVFAGSSGHAPADPVWSPAGDSLAYDYGSAGMIYKVAATGDTNGVRTSRLTNGQDYPNWMPEGILFRGYPVPQYGVFLLTPGGRHLQITDGTSSDHDLTIRRATRYVDSITLSPGTVTIPIESVQVLTVTVLDDLGGTIVPGSGIRCTSSDPGIAAVTTNASQNCEVSGLGIGTVTITATAGGWRSGTASVTVSP
;
A
#
# COMPACT_ATOMS: atom_id res chain seq x y z
N MET A 1 16.27 -16.71 -31.60
CA MET A 1 15.87 -15.87 -30.45
C MET A 1 14.96 -14.79 -31.01
N ALA A 2 13.72 -14.68 -30.53
CA ALA A 2 12.76 -13.67 -30.99
C ALA A 2 12.75 -12.51 -29.99
N GLU A 3 12.81 -11.29 -30.50
CA GLU A 3 12.64 -10.07 -29.71
C GLU A 3 11.18 -10.01 -29.23
N VAL A 4 10.96 -9.86 -27.93
CA VAL A 4 9.60 -9.75 -27.34
C VAL A 4 9.01 -8.36 -27.62
N PHE A 5 9.87 -7.34 -27.76
CA PHE A 5 9.52 -5.96 -28.08
C PHE A 5 10.09 -5.57 -29.45
N ALA A 6 9.49 -6.04 -30.54
CA ALA A 6 9.97 -5.77 -31.88
C ALA A 6 10.17 -4.25 -32.13
N GLY A 7 11.39 -3.84 -32.50
CA GLY A 7 11.70 -2.43 -32.78
C GLY A 7 12.24 -1.62 -31.60
N SER A 8 12.61 -2.27 -30.49
CA SER A 8 13.15 -1.60 -29.29
C SER A 8 14.43 -0.79 -29.53
N SER A 9 15.16 -1.07 -30.61
CA SER A 9 16.37 -0.34 -31.02
C SER A 9 16.12 1.15 -31.31
N GLY A 10 14.91 1.52 -31.73
CA GLY A 10 14.52 2.93 -31.91
C GLY A 10 14.22 3.66 -30.60
N HIS A 11 14.01 2.92 -29.52
CA HIS A 11 13.57 3.41 -28.22
C HIS A 11 14.64 3.33 -27.13
N ALA A 12 15.78 2.66 -27.34
CA ALA A 12 16.89 2.59 -26.36
C ALA A 12 16.42 2.54 -24.88
N PRO A 13 15.50 1.62 -24.51
CA PRO A 13 14.86 1.64 -23.20
C PRO A 13 15.87 1.38 -22.08
N ALA A 14 15.76 2.13 -20.99
CA ALA A 14 16.53 1.93 -19.76
C ALA A 14 15.62 1.50 -18.59
N ASP A 15 16.25 0.92 -17.58
CA ASP A 15 15.63 0.44 -16.33
C ASP A 15 14.29 -0.30 -16.51
N PRO A 16 14.20 -1.33 -17.38
CA PRO A 16 12.94 -2.01 -17.66
C PRO A 16 12.46 -2.83 -16.46
N VAL A 17 11.19 -2.67 -16.10
CA VAL A 17 10.52 -3.41 -15.02
C VAL A 17 9.18 -3.98 -15.48
N TRP A 18 8.98 -5.27 -15.21
CA TRP A 18 7.72 -5.95 -15.47
C TRP A 18 6.66 -5.57 -14.43
N SER A 19 5.44 -5.35 -14.90
CA SER A 19 4.25 -5.27 -14.05
C SER A 19 4.07 -6.56 -13.25
N PRO A 20 3.46 -6.52 -12.05
CA PRO A 20 3.24 -7.71 -11.23
C PRO A 20 2.39 -8.78 -11.93
N ALA A 21 1.48 -8.36 -12.83
CA ALA A 21 0.66 -9.25 -13.63
C ALA A 21 1.40 -9.86 -14.84
N GLY A 22 2.62 -9.38 -15.15
CA GLY A 22 3.40 -9.84 -16.30
C GLY A 22 2.83 -9.41 -17.66
N ASP A 23 1.84 -8.52 -17.70
CA ASP A 23 1.14 -8.12 -18.93
C ASP A 23 1.70 -6.86 -19.58
N SER A 24 2.58 -6.15 -18.87
CA SER A 24 3.13 -4.85 -19.25
C SER A 24 4.55 -4.66 -18.75
N LEU A 25 5.35 -3.91 -19.50
CA LEU A 25 6.67 -3.42 -19.09
C LEU A 25 6.62 -1.90 -18.92
N ALA A 26 7.25 -1.38 -17.86
CA ALA A 26 7.57 0.04 -17.74
C ALA A 26 9.08 0.23 -17.90
N TYR A 27 9.47 1.33 -18.52
CA TYR A 27 10.87 1.66 -18.79
C TYR A 27 11.00 3.18 -18.91
N ASP A 28 12.22 3.71 -18.75
CA ASP A 28 12.49 5.09 -19.08
C ASP A 28 13.10 5.24 -20.48
N TYR A 29 12.80 6.35 -21.13
CA TYR A 29 13.26 6.67 -22.47
C TYR A 29 13.54 8.16 -22.66
N GLY A 30 14.60 8.43 -23.43
CA GLY A 30 14.96 9.75 -23.94
C GLY A 30 15.95 10.47 -23.02
N SER A 31 16.60 11.53 -23.54
CA SER A 31 17.65 12.26 -22.82
C SER A 31 17.18 12.99 -21.56
N ALA A 32 15.88 13.25 -21.45
CA ALA A 32 15.28 13.80 -20.24
C ALA A 32 14.85 12.71 -19.26
N GLY A 33 14.81 11.43 -19.65
CA GLY A 33 14.16 10.37 -18.89
C GLY A 33 12.64 10.60 -18.84
N MET A 34 11.87 9.70 -19.43
CA MET A 34 10.41 9.74 -19.34
C MET A 34 9.90 8.33 -19.17
N ILE A 35 8.92 8.15 -18.29
CA ILE A 35 8.35 6.83 -18.04
C ILE A 35 7.37 6.46 -19.17
N TYR A 36 7.66 5.34 -19.82
CA TYR A 36 6.79 4.69 -20.80
C TYR A 36 6.26 3.37 -20.24
N LYS A 37 5.09 2.98 -20.72
CA LYS A 37 4.49 1.67 -20.50
C LYS A 37 4.23 1.02 -21.85
N VAL A 38 4.54 -0.26 -21.99
CA VAL A 38 4.25 -1.04 -23.18
C VAL A 38 3.56 -2.34 -22.78
N ALA A 39 2.57 -2.79 -23.56
CA ALA A 39 1.94 -4.08 -23.35
C ALA A 39 2.88 -5.22 -23.79
N ALA A 40 2.82 -6.37 -23.11
CA ALA A 40 3.57 -7.57 -23.47
C ALA A 40 3.23 -8.10 -24.88
N THR A 41 2.04 -7.73 -25.39
CA THR A 41 1.47 -8.24 -26.64
C THR A 41 1.25 -7.11 -27.64
N GLY A 42 2.28 -6.79 -28.41
CA GLY A 42 2.11 -6.09 -29.70
C GLY A 42 2.01 -4.56 -29.66
N ASP A 43 2.27 -3.93 -28.52
CA ASP A 43 2.60 -2.50 -28.51
C ASP A 43 4.11 -2.36 -28.75
N THR A 44 4.52 -1.75 -29.86
CA THR A 44 5.95 -1.60 -30.21
C THR A 44 6.49 -0.22 -29.87
N ASN A 45 5.61 0.75 -29.60
CA ASN A 45 6.02 2.15 -29.41
C ASN A 45 5.90 2.58 -27.95
N GLY A 46 5.19 1.82 -27.10
CA GLY A 46 4.94 2.22 -25.72
C GLY A 46 4.19 3.56 -25.64
N VAL A 47 3.59 3.81 -24.49
CA VAL A 47 2.84 5.03 -24.24
C VAL A 47 3.49 5.76 -23.07
N ARG A 48 3.81 7.04 -23.27
CA ARG A 48 4.27 7.90 -22.18
C ARG A 48 3.15 7.98 -21.15
N THR A 49 3.40 7.40 -19.98
CA THR A 49 2.37 7.26 -18.94
C THR A 49 2.39 8.43 -17.96
N SER A 50 3.55 9.08 -17.79
CA SER A 50 3.70 10.20 -16.87
C SER A 50 3.76 11.56 -17.57
N ARG A 51 3.00 12.53 -17.05
CA ARG A 51 2.94 13.93 -17.52
C ARG A 51 3.87 14.87 -16.77
N LEU A 52 4.65 14.40 -15.79
CA LEU A 52 5.61 15.27 -15.13
C LEU A 52 6.64 15.81 -16.14
N THR A 53 6.96 17.09 -15.95
CA THR A 53 8.01 17.79 -16.68
C THR A 53 9.33 17.69 -15.92
N ASN A 54 10.43 17.98 -16.59
CA ASN A 54 11.80 18.00 -16.05
C ASN A 54 12.50 16.65 -15.88
N GLY A 55 11.89 15.54 -16.29
CA GLY A 55 12.58 14.26 -16.46
C GLY A 55 12.42 13.26 -15.32
N GLN A 56 12.57 11.98 -15.64
CA GLN A 56 12.11 10.84 -14.84
C GLN A 56 12.85 9.54 -15.18
N ASP A 57 13.19 8.74 -14.18
CA ASP A 57 13.88 7.46 -14.36
C ASP A 57 13.56 6.45 -13.24
N TYR A 58 14.16 5.25 -13.31
CA TYR A 58 13.96 4.15 -12.35
C TYR A 58 12.48 3.83 -12.07
N PRO A 59 11.68 3.46 -13.10
CA PRO A 59 10.31 3.03 -12.87
C PRO A 59 10.29 1.76 -12.00
N ASN A 60 9.28 1.66 -11.15
CA ASN A 60 9.00 0.47 -10.36
C ASN A 60 7.48 0.32 -10.18
N TRP A 61 6.98 -0.91 -10.21
CA TRP A 61 5.54 -1.16 -10.14
C TRP A 61 5.04 -1.31 -8.71
N MET A 62 3.87 -0.71 -8.47
CA MET A 62 3.04 -0.93 -7.29
C MET A 62 1.61 -1.31 -7.71
N PRO A 63 0.82 -1.92 -6.82
CA PRO A 63 -0.59 -2.20 -7.09
C PRO A 63 -1.36 -0.90 -7.37
N GLU A 64 -0.96 0.16 -6.67
CA GLU A 64 -1.53 1.50 -6.75
C GLU A 64 -0.86 2.36 -7.85
N GLY A 65 -0.09 1.78 -8.78
CA GLY A 65 0.47 2.49 -9.93
C GLY A 65 1.97 2.32 -10.16
N ILE A 66 2.63 3.31 -10.73
CA ILE A 66 4.07 3.25 -11.05
C ILE A 66 4.81 4.25 -10.17
N LEU A 67 5.73 3.78 -9.36
CA LEU A 67 6.76 4.60 -8.73
C LEU A 67 7.84 4.95 -9.73
N PHE A 68 8.39 6.14 -9.62
CA PHE A 68 9.56 6.54 -10.39
C PHE A 68 10.24 7.69 -9.65
N ARG A 69 11.51 7.93 -10.00
CA ARG A 69 12.21 9.14 -9.56
C ARG A 69 11.92 10.25 -10.54
N GLY A 70 11.52 11.41 -10.03
CA GLY A 70 11.35 12.64 -10.82
C GLY A 70 12.45 13.63 -10.47
N TYR A 71 12.74 14.56 -11.39
CA TYR A 71 13.71 15.65 -11.17
C TYR A 71 13.04 17.03 -10.96
N PRO A 72 12.22 17.25 -9.91
CA PRO A 72 11.78 18.60 -9.59
C PRO A 72 12.98 19.41 -9.10
N VAL A 73 13.50 20.32 -9.92
CA VAL A 73 14.61 21.22 -9.55
C VAL A 73 14.30 21.91 -8.21
N PRO A 74 15.18 21.86 -7.19
CA PRO A 74 16.62 21.56 -7.27
C PRO A 74 17.06 20.12 -7.00
N GLN A 75 16.18 19.17 -6.69
CA GLN A 75 16.60 17.84 -6.19
C GLN A 75 15.64 16.70 -6.56
N TYR A 76 16.14 15.46 -6.52
CA TYR A 76 15.38 14.28 -6.96
C TYR A 76 14.36 13.85 -5.91
N GLY A 77 13.12 13.61 -6.32
CA GLY A 77 12.07 13.10 -5.44
C GLY A 77 11.49 11.79 -5.96
N VAL A 78 10.95 10.98 -5.07
CA VAL A 78 10.19 9.78 -5.43
C VAL A 78 8.74 10.14 -5.65
N PHE A 79 8.18 9.73 -6.79
CA PHE A 79 6.79 9.99 -7.15
C PHE A 79 6.03 8.70 -7.42
N LEU A 80 4.77 8.66 -7.01
CA LEU A 80 3.79 7.65 -7.41
C LEU A 80 2.84 8.22 -8.46
N LEU A 81 2.86 7.63 -9.66
CA LEU A 81 1.80 7.79 -10.65
C LEU A 81 0.68 6.79 -10.35
N THR A 82 -0.43 7.29 -9.82
CA THR A 82 -1.64 6.49 -9.57
C THR A 82 -2.36 6.09 -10.87
N PRO A 83 -3.25 5.08 -10.86
CA PRO A 83 -3.95 4.63 -12.08
C PRO A 83 -4.83 5.73 -12.71
N GLY A 84 -5.28 6.68 -11.90
CA GLY A 84 -6.03 7.86 -12.35
C GLY A 84 -5.16 8.96 -12.99
N GLY A 85 -3.85 8.75 -13.16
CA GLY A 85 -2.94 9.70 -13.79
C GLY A 85 -2.42 10.80 -12.86
N ARG A 86 -2.75 10.77 -11.56
CA ARG A 86 -2.27 11.73 -10.55
C ARG A 86 -0.91 11.32 -10.01
N HIS A 87 -0.03 12.30 -9.85
CA HIS A 87 1.29 12.17 -9.21
C HIS A 87 1.22 12.53 -7.72
N LEU A 88 1.80 11.66 -6.89
CA LEU A 88 1.99 11.90 -5.45
C LEU A 88 3.49 11.90 -5.15
N GLN A 89 4.00 12.98 -4.59
CA GLN A 89 5.37 13.02 -4.09
C GLN A 89 5.46 12.24 -2.76
N ILE A 90 6.36 11.27 -2.70
CA ILE A 90 6.55 10.36 -1.56
C ILE A 90 7.71 10.81 -0.68
N THR A 91 8.78 11.33 -1.28
CA THR A 91 9.92 11.93 -0.55
C THR A 91 10.03 13.40 -0.87
N ASP A 92 10.43 14.22 0.11
CA ASP A 92 10.55 15.67 -0.04
C ASP A 92 11.65 16.11 -1.02
N GLY A 93 12.46 15.15 -1.48
CA GLY A 93 13.56 15.37 -2.40
C GLY A 93 14.65 16.24 -1.79
N THR A 94 14.89 16.18 -0.47
CA THR A 94 16.01 16.89 0.18
C THR A 94 17.32 16.09 0.21
N SER A 95 17.27 14.86 -0.30
CA SER A 95 18.42 13.99 -0.59
C SER A 95 18.31 13.40 -2.00
N SER A 96 19.46 13.07 -2.59
CA SER A 96 19.55 12.42 -3.89
C SER A 96 19.08 10.96 -3.77
N ASP A 97 17.77 10.75 -3.84
CA ASP A 97 17.17 9.42 -3.69
C ASP A 97 17.40 8.59 -4.97
N HIS A 98 18.22 7.54 -4.89
CA HIS A 98 18.55 6.68 -6.03
C HIS A 98 18.25 5.20 -5.76
N ASP A 99 18.02 4.43 -6.83
CA ASP A 99 17.98 2.96 -6.82
C ASP A 99 16.89 2.35 -5.91
N LEU A 100 15.64 2.79 -6.11
CA LEU A 100 14.48 2.26 -5.39
C LEU A 100 14.10 0.86 -5.87
N THR A 101 14.76 -0.15 -5.32
CA THR A 101 14.25 -1.51 -5.35
C THR A 101 13.19 -1.66 -4.25
N ILE A 102 12.02 -1.04 -4.42
CA ILE A 102 10.83 -1.39 -3.64
C ILE A 102 10.23 -2.63 -4.26
N ARG A 103 10.48 -3.79 -3.66
CA ARG A 103 9.77 -5.01 -4.00
C ARG A 103 8.58 -5.15 -3.07
N ARG A 104 7.45 -5.65 -3.56
CA ARG A 104 6.47 -6.29 -2.66
C ARG A 104 7.27 -7.29 -1.80
N ALA A 105 7.12 -7.19 -0.48
CA ALA A 105 7.47 -8.32 0.36
C ALA A 105 6.80 -9.56 -0.24
N THR A 106 7.48 -10.71 -0.22
CA THR A 106 6.98 -11.97 -0.81
C THR A 106 5.59 -12.37 -0.29
N ARG A 107 5.17 -11.82 0.85
CA ARG A 107 3.79 -11.67 1.32
C ARG A 107 3.64 -10.31 2.01
N TYR A 108 2.50 -9.65 1.86
CA TYR A 108 2.19 -8.41 2.58
C TYR A 108 0.79 -8.48 3.20
N VAL A 109 0.52 -7.64 4.21
CA VAL A 109 -0.82 -7.56 4.83
C VAL A 109 -1.84 -7.04 3.82
N ASP A 110 -2.79 -7.87 3.42
CA ASP A 110 -3.81 -7.50 2.45
C ASP A 110 -5.11 -7.08 3.13
N SER A 111 -5.55 -7.87 4.12
CA SER A 111 -6.76 -7.59 4.89
C SER A 111 -6.58 -7.84 6.39
N ILE A 112 -7.40 -7.13 7.16
CA ILE A 112 -7.53 -7.30 8.60
C ILE A 112 -9.01 -7.23 8.96
N THR A 113 -9.49 -8.19 9.75
CA THR A 113 -10.88 -8.27 10.19
C THR A 113 -10.97 -8.48 11.69
N LEU A 114 -11.99 -7.88 12.30
CA LEU A 114 -12.34 -8.06 13.71
C LEU A 114 -13.60 -8.94 13.81
N SER A 115 -13.57 -9.95 14.67
CA SER A 115 -14.72 -10.82 14.94
C SER A 115 -14.99 -10.92 16.44
N PRO A 116 -16.23 -10.68 16.91
CA PRO A 116 -17.40 -10.25 16.14
C PRO A 116 -17.24 -8.83 15.57
N GLY A 117 -17.80 -8.57 14.38
CA GLY A 117 -17.77 -7.24 13.74
C GLY A 117 -18.75 -6.23 14.38
N THR A 118 -19.73 -6.72 15.15
CA THR A 118 -20.61 -5.90 15.98
C THR A 118 -20.92 -6.65 17.26
N VAL A 119 -20.80 -5.99 18.41
CA VAL A 119 -21.06 -6.60 19.71
C VAL A 119 -21.71 -5.60 20.66
N THR A 120 -22.56 -6.11 21.55
CA THR A 120 -23.10 -5.36 22.68
C THR A 120 -22.55 -5.96 23.97
N ILE A 121 -21.97 -5.14 24.84
CA ILE A 121 -21.35 -5.57 26.09
C ILE A 121 -21.90 -4.76 27.26
N PRO A 122 -22.08 -5.36 28.45
CA PRO A 122 -22.42 -4.61 29.65
C PRO A 122 -21.31 -3.63 30.07
N ILE A 123 -21.67 -2.59 30.84
CA ILE A 123 -20.67 -1.76 31.52
C ILE A 123 -19.79 -2.60 32.45
N GLU A 124 -18.52 -2.21 32.60
CA GLU A 124 -17.49 -2.91 33.38
C GLU A 124 -17.14 -4.33 32.90
N SER A 125 -17.70 -4.76 31.76
CA SER A 125 -17.35 -6.03 31.13
C SER A 125 -16.19 -5.88 30.15
N VAL A 126 -15.49 -7.00 29.93
CA VAL A 126 -14.40 -7.10 28.97
C VAL A 126 -14.79 -8.09 27.87
N GLN A 127 -14.60 -7.70 26.62
CA GLN A 127 -14.81 -8.52 25.44
C GLN A 127 -13.57 -8.53 24.56
N VAL A 128 -13.16 -9.72 24.13
CA VAL A 128 -12.07 -9.87 23.16
C VAL A 128 -12.65 -9.92 21.75
N LEU A 129 -12.12 -9.08 20.86
CA LEU A 129 -12.36 -9.14 19.42
C LEU A 129 -11.18 -9.83 18.75
N THR A 130 -11.44 -10.96 18.12
CA THR A 130 -10.42 -11.74 17.41
C THR A 130 -9.99 -11.00 16.16
N VAL A 131 -8.69 -10.73 16.05
CA VAL A 131 -8.07 -10.10 14.87
C VAL A 131 -7.60 -11.21 13.94
N THR A 132 -8.09 -11.20 12.70
CA THR A 132 -7.57 -12.05 11.63
C THR A 132 -6.91 -11.18 10.60
N VAL A 133 -5.65 -11.47 10.27
CA VAL A 133 -4.88 -10.77 9.25
C VAL A 133 -4.57 -11.76 8.14
N LEU A 134 -4.92 -11.41 6.90
CA LEU A 134 -4.59 -12.22 5.73
C LEU A 134 -3.55 -11.51 4.88
N ASP A 135 -2.66 -12.31 4.29
CA ASP A 135 -1.81 -11.85 3.21
C ASP A 135 -2.53 -11.80 1.86
N ASP A 136 -1.80 -11.36 0.85
CA ASP A 136 -2.27 -11.18 -0.52
C ASP A 136 -2.62 -12.46 -1.27
N LEU A 137 -2.28 -13.62 -0.70
CA LEU A 137 -2.69 -14.93 -1.20
C LEU A 137 -3.84 -15.52 -0.37
N GLY A 138 -4.42 -14.75 0.56
CA GLY A 138 -5.47 -15.19 1.47
C GLY A 138 -4.99 -16.09 2.61
N GLY A 139 -3.66 -16.22 2.79
CA GLY A 139 -3.09 -16.97 3.90
C GLY A 139 -3.18 -16.18 5.20
N THR A 140 -3.43 -16.86 6.32
CA THR A 140 -3.40 -16.20 7.63
C THR A 140 -1.97 -15.80 7.98
N ILE A 141 -1.76 -14.51 8.20
CA ILE A 141 -0.55 -14.02 8.86
C ILE A 141 -0.79 -14.24 10.35
N VAL A 142 -0.03 -15.15 10.98
CA VAL A 142 -0.02 -15.27 12.45
C VAL A 142 0.35 -13.89 12.98
N PRO A 143 -0.49 -13.25 13.82
CA PRO A 143 -0.20 -11.90 14.29
C PRO A 143 1.16 -11.87 15.03
N GLY A 144 2.19 -11.38 14.34
CA GLY A 144 3.49 -11.02 14.93
C GLY A 144 3.43 -9.60 15.49
N SER A 145 4.34 -9.22 16.39
CA SER A 145 4.38 -7.89 17.06
C SER A 145 4.06 -6.73 16.09
N GLY A 146 2.86 -6.15 16.17
CA GLY A 146 2.46 -5.10 15.22
C GLY A 146 0.99 -4.73 15.16
N ILE A 147 0.08 -5.45 15.84
CA ILE A 147 -1.32 -5.03 15.95
C ILE A 147 -1.48 -3.88 16.95
N ARG A 148 -2.08 -2.78 16.49
CA ARG A 148 -2.49 -1.66 17.33
C ARG A 148 -4.00 -1.50 17.30
N CYS A 149 -4.65 -1.66 18.44
CA CYS A 149 -6.07 -1.40 18.61
C CYS A 149 -6.31 0.02 19.14
N THR A 150 -7.33 0.71 18.63
CA THR A 150 -7.75 2.04 19.08
C THR A 150 -9.27 2.14 19.14
N SER A 151 -9.77 2.89 20.12
CA SER A 151 -11.21 3.22 20.23
C SER A 151 -11.47 4.63 19.73
N SER A 152 -12.62 4.85 19.09
CA SER A 152 -13.09 6.20 18.73
C SER A 152 -13.41 7.05 19.95
N ASP A 153 -13.77 6.42 21.08
CA ASP A 153 -13.97 7.10 22.37
C ASP A 153 -13.55 6.17 23.53
N PRO A 154 -12.32 6.32 24.05
CA PRO A 154 -11.83 5.54 25.18
C PRO A 154 -12.61 5.75 26.50
N GLY A 155 -13.43 6.80 26.61
CA GLY A 155 -14.29 7.03 27.78
C GLY A 155 -15.55 6.15 27.80
N ILE A 156 -16.01 5.72 26.62
CA ILE A 156 -17.15 4.79 26.47
C ILE A 156 -16.64 3.34 26.47
N ALA A 157 -15.62 3.04 25.66
CA ALA A 157 -14.93 1.76 25.72
C ALA A 157 -13.43 1.92 25.49
N ALA A 158 -12.64 1.49 26.47
CA ALA A 158 -11.19 1.41 26.34
C ALA A 158 -10.80 0.13 25.59
N VAL A 159 -9.66 0.16 24.89
CA VAL A 159 -9.15 -1.02 24.19
C VAL A 159 -7.65 -1.14 24.34
N THR A 160 -7.18 -2.36 24.56
CA THR A 160 -5.76 -2.71 24.53
C THR A 160 -5.53 -3.89 23.57
N THR A 161 -4.29 -4.05 23.10
CA THR A 161 -3.90 -5.24 22.36
C THR A 161 -3.36 -6.28 23.36
N ASN A 162 -3.96 -7.47 23.43
CA ASN A 162 -3.52 -8.50 24.38
C ASN A 162 -2.31 -9.32 23.86
N ALA A 163 -1.83 -10.27 24.66
CA ALA A 163 -0.66 -11.10 24.31
C ALA A 163 -0.85 -11.96 23.05
N SER A 164 -2.11 -12.29 22.70
CA SER A 164 -2.48 -12.98 21.47
C SER A 164 -2.78 -12.03 20.30
N GLN A 165 -2.52 -10.73 20.48
CA GLN A 165 -2.74 -9.66 19.51
C GLN A 165 -4.18 -9.43 19.08
N ASN A 166 -5.11 -9.81 19.95
CA ASN A 166 -6.51 -9.48 19.79
C ASN A 166 -6.81 -8.16 20.50
N CYS A 167 -7.88 -7.49 20.06
CA CYS A 167 -8.33 -6.27 20.72
C CYS A 167 -9.18 -6.64 21.94
N GLU A 168 -8.67 -6.36 23.13
CA GLU A 168 -9.38 -6.52 24.39
C GLU A 168 -10.08 -5.21 24.75
N VAL A 169 -11.40 -5.20 24.68
CA VAL A 169 -12.27 -4.02 24.82
C VAL A 169 -12.96 -4.05 26.18
N SER A 170 -12.83 -2.98 26.95
CA SER A 170 -13.47 -2.82 28.26
C SER A 170 -14.56 -1.75 28.16
N GLY A 171 -15.81 -2.09 28.54
CA GLY A 171 -16.92 -1.15 28.60
C GLY A 171 -16.82 -0.23 29.82
N LEU A 172 -16.76 1.09 29.62
CA LEU A 172 -16.57 2.08 30.69
C LEU A 172 -17.75 3.06 30.83
N GLY A 173 -18.49 3.30 29.75
CA GLY A 173 -19.65 4.19 29.75
C GLY A 173 -20.66 3.76 28.68
N ILE A 174 -21.93 4.12 28.86
CA ILE A 174 -22.99 3.77 27.91
C ILE A 174 -22.80 4.54 26.59
N GLY A 175 -22.89 3.83 25.47
CA GLY A 175 -22.78 4.43 24.15
C GLY A 175 -22.27 3.44 23.10
N THR A 176 -22.05 3.91 21.88
CA THR A 176 -21.52 3.08 20.79
C THR A 176 -20.22 3.68 20.28
N VAL A 177 -19.19 2.84 20.16
CA VAL A 177 -17.88 3.22 19.63
C VAL A 177 -17.48 2.34 18.46
N THR A 178 -16.52 2.83 17.68
CA THR A 178 -15.82 2.03 16.67
C THR A 178 -14.44 1.67 17.19
N ILE A 179 -14.16 0.36 17.24
CA ILE A 179 -12.83 -0.17 17.51
C ILE A 179 -12.12 -0.40 16.19
N THR A 180 -10.91 0.14 16.05
CA THR A 180 -10.06 -0.03 14.87
C THR A 180 -8.82 -0.83 15.24
N ALA A 181 -8.54 -1.89 14.51
CA ALA A 181 -7.29 -2.64 14.60
C ALA A 181 -6.43 -2.33 13.38
N THR A 182 -5.16 -1.97 13.59
CA THR A 182 -4.22 -1.67 12.51
C THR A 182 -3.06 -2.66 12.51
N ALA A 183 -2.74 -3.23 11.35
CA ALA A 183 -1.63 -4.14 11.13
C ALA A 183 -0.56 -3.49 10.23
N GLY A 184 0.71 -3.71 10.57
CA GLY A 184 1.86 -3.20 9.82
C GLY A 184 1.98 -1.67 9.78
N GLY A 185 1.12 -0.95 10.51
CA GLY A 185 1.06 0.52 10.55
C GLY A 185 0.20 1.17 9.47
N TRP A 186 -0.46 0.41 8.58
CA TRP A 186 -1.16 0.99 7.42
C TRP A 186 -2.50 0.33 7.05
N ARG A 187 -2.67 -0.99 7.22
CA ARG A 187 -3.97 -1.65 7.00
C ARG A 187 -4.80 -1.66 8.27
N SER A 188 -6.09 -1.36 8.15
CA SER A 188 -7.00 -1.33 9.29
C SER A 188 -8.30 -2.06 9.03
N GLY A 189 -8.90 -2.58 10.10
CA GLY A 189 -10.21 -3.21 10.13
C GLY A 189 -10.98 -2.70 11.35
N THR A 190 -12.31 -2.70 11.27
CA THR A 190 -13.16 -2.07 12.28
C THR A 190 -14.24 -2.99 12.82
N ALA A 191 -14.64 -2.79 14.07
CA ALA A 191 -15.82 -3.37 14.67
C ALA A 191 -16.62 -2.31 15.44
N SER A 192 -17.94 -2.46 15.49
CA SER A 192 -18.81 -1.61 16.31
C SER A 192 -19.06 -2.26 17.66
N VAL A 193 -18.86 -1.50 18.74
CA VAL A 193 -19.11 -1.96 20.11
C VAL A 193 -20.12 -1.04 20.75
N THR A 194 -21.23 -1.61 21.21
CA THR A 194 -22.23 -0.88 22.02
C THR A 194 -22.09 -1.30 23.47
N VAL A 195 -21.92 -0.34 24.36
CA VAL A 195 -21.92 -0.55 25.80
C VAL A 195 -23.30 -0.18 26.32
N SER A 196 -23.95 -1.16 26.96
CA SER A 196 -25.29 -1.01 27.55
C SER A 196 -25.24 -1.22 29.07
N PRO A 197 -26.31 -0.85 29.79
CA PRO A 197 -26.46 -1.24 31.19
C PRO A 197 -26.36 -2.74 31.41
#